data_AF-A0A4Y9STH3-F1
#
_entry.id   AF-A0A4Y9STH3-F1
#
_cell.length_a   1.000
_cell.length_b   1.000
_cell.length_c   1.000
_cell.angle_alpha   90.00
_cell.angle_beta   90.00
_cell.angle_gamma   90.00
#
_symmetry.space_group_name_H-M   'P 1'
#
loop_
_entity.id
_entity.type
_entity.pdbx_description
1 polymer ?
#
loop_
_entity_poly.entity_id
_entity_poly.type
_entity_poly.pdbx_seq_one_letter_code
_entity_poly.pdbx_strand_id
1 'polypeptide(L)'
;MIDIKMTINGRPLTEDNIRDELERAVLEQIRVHVQDQLKNVPSELNGERLHVELQGSDLDNLSVHLSGPDQLIEQAKQALGAE
;
A
#
# COMPACT_ATOMS: atom_id res chain seq x y z
N MET A 1 9.85 -6.80 4.67
CA MET A 1 9.09 -5.53 4.55
C MET A 1 8.24 -5.63 3.32
N ILE A 2 6.98 -5.22 3.41
CA ILE A 2 6.03 -5.25 2.30
C ILE A 2 6.33 -4.04 1.41
N ASP A 3 6.46 -4.26 0.10
CA ASP A 3 6.65 -3.19 -0.87
C ASP A 3 5.29 -2.51 -1.10
N ILE A 4 5.21 -1.22 -0.74
CA ILE A 4 4.01 -0.41 -0.89
C ILE A 4 4.30 0.63 -1.96
N LYS A 5 3.60 0.53 -3.08
CA LYS A 5 3.64 1.50 -4.17
C LYS A 5 2.41 2.38 -4.14
N MET A 6 2.56 3.64 -4.50
CA MET A 6 1.45 4.57 -4.65
C MET A 6 1.44 5.13 -6.06
N THR A 7 0.27 5.17 -6.69
CA THR A 7 0.05 5.70 -8.03
C THR A 7 -1.14 6.65 -7.99
N ILE A 8 -0.89 7.93 -8.27
CA ILE A 8 -1.93 8.97 -8.33
C ILE A 8 -2.05 9.47 -9.76
N ASN A 9 -3.27 9.48 -10.29
CA ASN A 9 -3.55 9.95 -11.66
C ASN A 9 -2.70 9.21 -12.73
N GLY A 10 -2.46 7.92 -12.51
CA GLY A 10 -1.61 7.09 -13.39
C GLY A 10 -0.10 7.41 -13.30
N ARG A 11 0.34 8.22 -12.35
CA ARG A 11 1.76 8.52 -12.10
C ARG A 11 2.19 7.95 -10.75
N PRO A 12 3.33 7.24 -10.67
CA PRO A 12 3.84 6.73 -9.41
C PRO A 12 4.22 7.89 -8.50
N LEU A 13 3.58 7.96 -7.33
CA LEU A 13 3.91 8.92 -6.29
C LEU A 13 5.14 8.39 -5.55
N THR A 14 6.29 9.00 -5.84
CA THR A 14 7.57 8.69 -5.22
C THR A 14 8.07 9.93 -4.51
N GLU A 15 8.92 9.76 -3.49
CA GLU A 15 9.51 10.88 -2.75
C GLU A 15 10.20 11.90 -3.67
N ASP A 16 10.71 11.45 -4.83
CA ASP A 16 11.31 12.29 -5.87
C ASP A 16 10.29 13.12 -6.69
N ASN A 17 9.06 12.64 -6.81
CA ASN A 17 7.99 13.29 -7.58
C ASN A 17 7.02 14.09 -6.71
N ILE A 18 7.07 13.92 -5.39
CA ILE A 18 6.31 14.71 -4.43
C ILE A 18 7.01 16.05 -4.24
N ARG A 19 6.38 17.12 -4.73
CA ARG A 19 6.92 18.48 -4.63
C ARG A 19 6.50 19.19 -3.34
N ASP A 20 5.45 18.69 -2.70
CA ASP A 20 4.82 19.32 -1.54
C ASP A 20 5.09 18.52 -0.26
N GLU A 21 5.60 19.19 0.77
CA GLU A 21 5.96 18.56 2.05
C GLU A 21 4.74 17.95 2.75
N LEU A 22 3.57 18.55 2.55
CA LEU A 22 2.30 18.05 3.08
C LEU A 22 1.91 16.71 2.45
N GLU A 23 2.01 16.58 1.13
CA GLU A 23 1.72 15.33 0.42
C GLU A 23 2.65 14.21 0.86
N ARG A 24 3.93 14.53 1.12
CA ARG A 24 4.91 13.55 1.60
C ARG A 24 4.56 13.04 2.99
N ALA A 25 4.18 13.95 3.90
CA ALA A 25 3.76 13.57 5.24
C ALA A 25 2.50 12.70 5.23
N VAL A 26 1.53 13.02 4.36
CA VAL A 26 0.32 12.21 4.18
C VAL A 26 0.67 10.82 3.62
N LEU A 27 1.53 10.74 2.62
CA LEU A 27 1.97 9.47 2.05
C LEU A 27 2.71 8.61 3.08
N GLU A 28 3.61 9.20 3.86
CA GLU A 28 4.28 8.49 4.95
C GLU A 28 3.29 8.00 6.00
N GLN A 29 2.31 8.83 6.40
CA GLN A 29 1.25 8.42 7.33
C GLN A 29 0.46 7.22 6.82
N ILE A 30 0.03 7.24 5.55
CA ILE A 30 -0.69 6.13 4.93
C ILE A 30 0.19 4.89 4.88
N ARG A 31 1.45 5.03 4.46
CA ARG A 31 2.42 3.92 4.41
C ARG A 31 2.63 3.29 5.79
N VAL A 32 2.81 4.10 6.82
CA VAL A 32 2.98 3.65 8.21
C VAL A 32 1.71 2.96 8.70
N HIS A 33 0.54 3.54 8.43
CA HIS A 33 -0.74 2.95 8.79
C HIS A 33 -0.94 1.58 8.13
N VAL A 34 -0.75 1.48 6.81
CA VAL A 34 -0.83 0.21 6.06
C VAL A 34 0.20 -0.79 6.54
N GLN A 35 1.45 -0.37 6.81
CA GLN A 35 2.46 -1.25 7.39
C GLN A 35 2.07 -1.77 8.77
N ASP A 36 1.46 -0.93 9.61
CA ASP A 36 1.03 -1.32 10.95
C ASP A 36 -0.12 -2.33 10.88
N GLN A 37 -1.10 -2.11 9.99
CA GLN A 37 -2.17 -3.09 9.73
C GLN A 37 -1.60 -4.42 9.21
N LEU A 38 -0.69 -4.35 8.24
CA LEU A 38 -0.08 -5.53 7.62
C LEU A 38 1.10 -6.11 8.41
N LYS A 39 1.44 -5.56 9.59
CA LYS A 39 2.53 -6.04 10.45
C LYS A 39 2.42 -7.52 10.79
N ASN A 40 1.19 -8.00 10.95
CA ASN A 40 0.89 -9.39 11.29
C ASN A 40 0.77 -10.29 10.04
N VAL A 41 0.79 -9.71 8.84
CA VAL A 41 0.66 -10.43 7.58
C VAL A 41 2.06 -10.83 7.08
N PRO A 42 2.27 -12.10 6.71
CA PRO A 42 3.54 -12.52 6.12
C PRO A 42 3.77 -11.79 4.79
N SER A 43 4.96 -11.22 4.61
CA SER A 43 5.30 -10.51 3.36
C SER A 43 5.63 -11.46 2.19
N GLU A 44 5.84 -12.74 2.47
CA GLU A 44 6.19 -13.77 1.49
C GLU A 44 5.57 -15.11 1.89
N LEU A 45 5.08 -15.86 0.89
CA LEU A 45 4.55 -17.20 1.04
C LEU A 45 5.01 -18.03 -0.16
N ASN A 46 5.67 -19.17 0.07
CA ASN A 46 6.19 -20.05 -0.98
C ASN A 46 7.12 -19.35 -2.01
N GLY A 47 7.85 -18.30 -1.61
CA GLY A 47 8.72 -17.52 -2.50
C GLY A 47 7.99 -16.44 -3.31
N GLU A 48 6.68 -16.30 -3.15
CA GLU A 48 5.89 -15.23 -3.74
C GLU A 48 5.60 -14.14 -2.69
N ARG A 49 5.84 -12.89 -3.06
CA ARG A 49 5.70 -11.74 -2.15
C ARG A 49 4.36 -11.05 -2.31
N LEU A 50 3.82 -10.57 -1.19
CA LEU A 50 2.70 -9.65 -1.21
C LEU A 50 3.16 -8.29 -1.72
N HIS A 51 2.54 -7.83 -2.79
CA HIS A 51 2.68 -6.50 -3.34
C HIS A 51 1.43 -5.69 -3.01
N VAL A 52 1.64 -4.49 -2.47
CA VAL A 52 0.56 -3.56 -2.15
C VAL A 52 0.72 -2.34 -3.03
N GLU A 53 -0.29 -2.03 -3.81
CA GLU A 53 -0.32 -0.84 -4.65
C GLU A 53 -1.56 -0.01 -4.35
N LEU A 54 -1.33 1.22 -3.90
CA LEU A 54 -2.36 2.20 -3.61
C LEU A 54 -2.58 3.03 -4.87
N GLN A 55 -3.73 2.87 -5.52
CA GLN A 55 -4.07 3.58 -6.75
C GLN A 55 -5.22 4.55 -6.50
N GLY A 56 -5.09 5.79 -6.97
CA GLY A 56 -6.14 6.79 -6.79
C GLY A 56 -6.07 7.93 -7.78
N SER A 57 -7.12 8.75 -7.83
CA SER A 57 -7.09 10.03 -8.54
C SER A 57 -6.34 11.10 -7.74
N ASP A 58 -6.42 11.00 -6.40
CA ASP A 58 -5.92 11.96 -5.41
C ASP A 58 -5.61 11.24 -4.08
N LEU A 59 -4.91 11.89 -3.15
CA LEU A 59 -4.56 11.32 -1.83
C LEU A 59 -5.78 10.98 -0.96
N ASP A 60 -6.89 11.68 -1.15
CA ASP A 60 -8.16 11.42 -0.47
C ASP A 60 -8.90 10.22 -1.08
N ASN A 61 -8.60 9.88 -2.34
CA ASN A 61 -9.30 8.86 -3.11
C ASN A 61 -8.36 7.72 -3.52
N LEU A 62 -7.75 7.09 -2.53
CA LEU A 62 -6.83 5.97 -2.71
C LEU A 62 -7.55 4.64 -2.51
N SER A 63 -7.40 3.74 -3.47
CA SER A 63 -7.84 2.35 -3.40
C SER A 63 -6.65 1.44 -3.23
N VAL A 64 -6.76 0.46 -2.33
CA VAL A 64 -5.69 -0.52 -2.10
C VAL A 64 -5.85 -1.70 -3.06
N HIS A 65 -4.85 -1.92 -3.89
CA HIS A 65 -4.71 -3.07 -4.76
C HIS A 65 -3.69 -4.03 -4.16
N LEU A 66 -4.07 -5.30 -4.02
CA LEU A 66 -3.21 -6.34 -3.45
C LEU A 66 -2.91 -7.38 -4.53
N SER A 67 -1.64 -7.74 -4.67
CA SER A 67 -1.19 -8.75 -5.62
C SER A 67 -0.23 -9.72 -4.96
N GLY A 68 -0.33 -10.99 -5.33
CA GLY A 68 0.44 -12.07 -4.71
C GLY A 68 -0.41 -13.32 -4.53
N PRO A 69 0.05 -14.29 -3.72
CA PRO A 69 -0.69 -15.51 -3.46
C PRO A 69 -1.97 -15.21 -2.68
N ASP A 70 -3.07 -15.88 -3.06
CA ASP A 70 -4.43 -15.62 -2.54
C ASP A 70 -4.48 -15.56 -1.02
N GLN A 71 -3.79 -16.48 -0.34
CA GLN A 71 -3.76 -16.56 1.12
C GLN A 71 -3.18 -15.28 1.77
N LEU A 72 -2.18 -14.64 1.15
CA LEU A 72 -1.65 -13.37 1.64
C LEU A 72 -2.57 -12.21 1.33
N ILE A 73 -3.22 -12.22 0.16
CA ILE A 73 -4.21 -11.22 -0.22
C ILE A 73 -5.39 -11.25 0.75
N GLU A 74 -5.90 -12.43 1.08
CA GLU A 74 -7.00 -12.59 2.04
C GLU A 74 -6.59 -12.10 3.43
N GLN A 75 -5.43 -12.50 3.94
CA GLN A 75 -4.93 -12.00 5.22
C GLN A 75 -4.72 -10.49 5.23
N ALA A 76 -4.20 -9.93 4.13
CA ALA A 76 -4.04 -8.49 3.98
C ALA A 76 -5.38 -7.75 3.93
N LYS A 77 -6.38 -8.26 3.21
CA LYS A 77 -7.74 -7.70 3.17
C LYS A 77 -8.37 -7.69 4.55
N GLN A 78 -8.26 -8.80 5.29
CA GLN A 78 -8.78 -8.89 6.66
C GLN A 78 -8.06 -7.92 7.60
N ALA A 79 -6.73 -7.79 7.48
CA ALA A 79 -5.96 -6.87 8.29
C ALA A 79 -6.26 -5.40 7.99
N LEU A 80 -6.57 -5.06 6.74
CA LEU A 80 -6.94 -3.71 6.31
C LEU A 80 -8.39 -3.34 6.61
N GLY A 81 -9.18 -4.26 7.19
CA GLY A 81 -10.60 -4.03 7.51
C GLY A 81 -11.49 -3.86 6.28
N ALA A 82 -11.07 -4.41 5.14
CA ALA A 82 -11.92 -4.50 3.96
C ALA A 82 -12.91 -5.68 4.14
N GLU A 83 -13.99 -5.43 4.88
CA GLU A 83 -15.18 -6.30 4.99
C GLU A 83 -16.19 -6.04 3.86
#